data_AF-A0A2A8HR81-F1
#
_entry.id   AF-A0A2A8HR81-F1
#
_cell.length_a   1.000
_cell.length_b   1.000
_cell.length_c   1.000
_cell.angle_alpha   90.00
_cell.angle_beta   90.00
_cell.angle_gamma   90.00
#
_symmetry.space_group_name_H-M   'P 1'
#
loop_
_entity.id
_entity.type
_entity.pdbx_description
1 polymer ?
#
loop_
_entity_poly.entity_id
_entity_poly.type
_entity_poly.pdbx_seq_one_letter_code
_entity_poly.pdbx_strand_id
1 'polypeptide(L)'
;MVPVATERVQLYLSAYRGADRVGPGGGAPGEFENITVREVGLDALRAMVLAGELTDSKTLVLAQALMLRHPGLWDQGSPTSHA
;
A
#
# COMPACT_ATOMS: atom_id res chain seq x y z
N MET A 1 -18.88 3.80 -19.84
CA MET A 1 -18.40 5.12 -19.38
C MET A 1 -17.04 5.37 -20.03
N VAL A 2 -16.89 6.49 -20.75
CA VAL A 2 -15.59 6.91 -21.30
C VAL A 2 -14.76 7.52 -20.16
N PRO A 3 -13.44 7.28 -20.07
CA PRO A 3 -12.61 7.93 -19.06
C PRO A 3 -12.69 9.46 -19.20
N VAL A 4 -12.97 10.14 -18.10
CA VAL A 4 -13.12 11.61 -18.04
C VAL A 4 -11.77 12.35 -18.02
N ALA A 5 -10.65 11.62 -17.94
CA ALA A 5 -9.30 12.16 -17.86
C ALA A 5 -8.34 11.46 -18.82
N THR A 6 -7.37 12.21 -19.35
CA THR A 6 -6.24 11.71 -20.15
C THR A 6 -5.00 11.41 -19.31
N GLU A 7 -5.08 11.54 -17.99
CA GLU A 7 -3.97 11.33 -17.05
C GLU A 7 -3.37 9.94 -17.24
N ARG A 8 -2.03 9.90 -17.31
CA ARG A 8 -1.27 8.65 -17.32
C ARG A 8 -0.40 8.61 -16.07
N VAL A 9 -0.60 7.61 -15.24
CA VAL A 9 0.17 7.39 -14.01
C VAL A 9 0.97 6.11 -14.15
N GLN A 10 2.23 6.14 -13.73
CA GLN A 10 3.07 4.95 -13.61
C GLN A 10 3.18 4.58 -12.14
N LEU A 11 2.94 3.31 -11.83
CA LEU A 11 2.88 2.80 -10.46
C LEU A 11 4.04 1.83 -10.25
N TYR A 12 4.69 1.94 -9.09
CA TYR A 12 5.88 1.16 -8.74
C TYR A 12 5.73 0.53 -7.35
N LEU A 13 6.33 -0.65 -7.18
CA LEU A 13 6.52 -1.29 -5.88
C LEU A 13 8.00 -1.20 -5.52
N SER A 14 8.29 -0.85 -4.27
CA SER A 14 9.65 -0.84 -3.72
C SER A 14 9.64 -1.42 -2.32
N ALA A 15 10.78 -2.00 -1.92
CA ALA A 15 11.01 -2.32 -0.53
C ALA A 15 11.09 -1.02 0.29
N TYR A 16 10.50 -1.05 1.47
CA TYR A 16 10.52 0.02 2.46
C TYR A 16 10.88 -0.57 3.81
N ARG A 17 11.73 0.11 4.56
CA ARG A 17 12.10 -0.21 5.95
C ARG A 17 11.68 0.96 6.84
N GLY A 18 11.35 0.70 8.10
CA GLY A 18 11.02 1.76 9.05
C GLY A 18 12.14 2.80 9.21
N ALA A 19 13.40 2.41 8.97
CA ALA A 19 14.55 3.32 8.98
C ALA A 19 14.57 4.31 7.79
N ASP A 20 13.82 4.05 6.72
CA ASP A 20 13.72 4.95 5.56
C ASP A 20 12.80 6.15 5.85
N ARG A 21 12.14 6.16 7.02
CA ARG A 21 11.24 7.22 7.43
C ARG A 21 12.00 8.47 7.88
N VAL A 22 11.70 9.61 7.26
CA VAL A 22 12.33 10.90 7.57
C VAL A 22 11.51 11.80 8.50
N GLY A 23 10.25 11.45 8.78
CA GLY A 23 9.36 12.25 9.63
C GLY A 23 7.94 11.70 9.77
N PRO A 24 7.06 12.40 10.51
CA PRO A 24 5.67 11.98 10.71
C PRO A 24 4.78 12.15 9.46
N GLY A 25 5.18 13.00 8.51
CA GLY A 25 4.41 13.45 7.35
C GLY A 25 4.67 14.94 7.06
N GLY A 26 3.80 15.56 6.27
CA GLY A 26 3.89 16.95 5.81
C GLY A 26 4.53 17.15 4.43
N GLY A 27 4.41 18.35 3.88
CA GLY A 27 5.12 18.82 2.68
C GLY A 27 6.31 19.74 3.02
N ALA A 28 6.99 20.25 1.99
CA ALA A 28 8.07 21.21 2.17
C ALA A 28 7.57 22.54 2.75
N PRO A 29 8.45 23.37 3.37
CA PRO A 29 8.06 24.69 3.83
C PRO A 29 7.43 25.52 2.71
N GLY A 30 6.20 25.99 2.94
CA GLY A 30 5.43 26.75 1.95
C GLY A 30 4.51 25.91 1.07
N GLU A 31 4.56 24.59 1.16
CA GLU A 31 3.58 23.68 0.55
C GLU A 31 2.39 23.47 1.51
N PHE A 32 1.17 23.48 0.98
CA PHE A 32 -0.06 23.29 1.76
C PHE A 32 -0.48 21.81 1.82
N GLU A 33 0.50 20.92 1.94
CA GLU A 33 0.27 19.48 1.96
C GLU A 33 0.05 18.93 3.37
N ASN A 34 -1.18 18.55 3.67
CA ASN A 34 -1.57 17.97 4.95
C ASN A 34 -1.43 16.44 4.93
N ILE A 35 -0.19 15.96 4.89
CA ILE A 35 0.12 14.53 4.75
C ILE A 35 0.38 13.91 6.13
N THR A 36 -0.24 12.76 6.39
CA THR A 36 0.05 11.91 7.56
C THR A 36 0.43 10.52 7.09
N VAL A 37 1.55 9.99 7.58
CA VAL A 37 1.98 8.62 7.23
C VAL A 37 1.21 7.61 8.09
N ARG A 38 0.59 6.62 7.44
CA ARG A 38 -0.08 5.49 8.09
C ARG A 38 0.59 4.17 7.68
N GLU A 39 1.02 3.41 8.68
CA GLU A 39 1.56 2.06 8.48
C GLU A 39 0.46 1.03 8.64
N VAL A 40 0.34 0.13 7.66
CA VAL A 40 -0.68 -0.92 7.61
C VAL A 40 0.04 -2.25 7.42
N GLY A 41 -0.23 -3.22 8.30
CA GLY A 41 0.32 -4.57 8.16
C GLY A 41 -0.19 -5.27 6.90
N LEU A 42 0.61 -6.16 6.32
CA LEU A 42 0.29 -6.81 5.04
C LEU A 42 -1.01 -7.63 5.09
N ASP A 43 -1.30 -8.29 6.20
CA ASP A 43 -2.56 -9.03 6.38
C ASP A 43 -3.77 -8.11 6.46
N ALA A 44 -3.65 -6.99 7.18
CA ALA A 44 -4.70 -5.98 7.26
C ALA A 44 -4.94 -5.34 5.87
N LEU A 45 -3.87 -5.03 5.13
CA LEU A 45 -3.98 -4.50 3.77
C LEU A 45 -4.70 -5.48 2.85
N ARG A 46 -4.35 -6.78 2.92
CA ARG A 46 -5.04 -7.84 2.16
C ARG A 46 -6.53 -7.90 2.52
N ALA A 47 -6.87 -7.84 3.81
CA ALA A 47 -8.26 -7.84 4.26
C ALA A 47 -9.04 -6.64 3.68
N MET A 48 -8.46 -5.43 3.74
CA MET A 48 -9.07 -4.23 3.19
C MET A 48 -9.30 -4.31 1.67
N VAL A 49 -8.36 -4.89 0.92
CA VAL A 49 -8.52 -5.14 -0.53
C VAL A 49 -9.70 -6.06 -0.79
N LEU A 50 -9.77 -7.19 -0.08
CA LEU A 50 -10.81 -8.21 -0.28
C LEU A 50 -12.19 -7.74 0.18
N ALA A 51 -12.25 -6.89 1.21
CA ALA A 51 -13.46 -6.27 1.70
C ALA A 51 -13.94 -5.07 0.84
N GLY A 52 -13.12 -4.60 -0.10
CA GLY A 52 -13.45 -3.43 -0.92
C GLY A 52 -13.39 -2.10 -0.16
N GLU A 53 -12.61 -2.03 0.91
CA GLU A 53 -12.50 -0.85 1.79
C GLU A 53 -11.50 0.21 1.28
N LEU A 54 -10.69 -0.13 0.28
CA LEU A 54 -9.77 0.80 -0.36
C LEU A 54 -10.48 1.64 -1.42
N THR A 55 -10.65 2.93 -1.15
CA THR A 55 -11.34 3.88 -2.03
C THR A 55 -10.43 4.55 -3.05
N ASP A 56 -9.12 4.63 -2.78
CA ASP A 56 -8.13 5.18 -3.70
C ASP A 56 -7.66 4.12 -4.71
N SER A 57 -7.75 4.46 -6.00
CA SER A 57 -7.44 3.52 -7.08
C SER A 57 -5.96 3.17 -7.17
N LYS A 58 -5.06 4.14 -6.93
CA LYS A 58 -3.60 3.91 -6.99
C LYS A 58 -3.18 2.92 -5.90
N THR A 59 -3.72 3.09 -4.70
CA THR A 59 -3.51 2.21 -3.55
C THR A 59 -4.07 0.81 -3.81
N LEU A 60 -5.31 0.69 -4.31
CA LEU A 60 -5.91 -0.61 -4.63
C LEU A 60 -5.10 -1.36 -5.71
N VAL A 61 -4.73 -0.68 -6.80
CA VAL A 61 -3.94 -1.27 -7.89
C VAL A 61 -2.57 -1.75 -7.41
N LEU A 62 -1.86 -0.95 -6.60
CA LEU A 62 -0.57 -1.35 -6.05
C LEU A 62 -0.67 -2.49 -5.04
N ALA A 63 -1.70 -2.50 -4.19
CA ALA A 63 -1.94 -3.59 -3.24
C ALA A 63 -2.23 -4.92 -3.96
N GLN A 64 -3.08 -4.89 -5.00
CA GLN A 64 -3.34 -6.06 -5.85
C GLN A 64 -2.07 -6.52 -6.57
N ALA A 65 -1.28 -5.59 -7.12
CA ALA A 65 -0.01 -5.92 -7.75
C ALA A 65 0.99 -6.55 -6.76
N LEU A 66 1.05 -6.06 -5.52
CA LEU A 66 1.89 -6.63 -4.46
C LEU A 66 1.49 -8.07 -4.15
N MET A 67 0.19 -8.34 -3.97
CA MET A 67 -0.35 -9.69 -3.74
C MET A 67 -0.04 -10.66 -4.88
N LEU A 68 -0.19 -10.20 -6.14
CA LEU A 68 0.03 -11.03 -7.32
C LEU A 68 1.52 -11.31 -7.60
N ARG A 69 2.39 -10.32 -7.38
CA ARG A 69 3.81 -10.41 -7.76
C ARG A 69 4.72 -10.88 -6.62
N HIS A 70 4.26 -10.73 -5.37
CA HIS A 70 5.00 -11.10 -4.17
C HIS A 70 4.15 -11.92 -3.19
N PRO A 71 3.53 -13.04 -3.62
CA PRO A 71 2.68 -13.85 -2.75
C PRO A 71 3.43 -14.36 -1.50
N GLY A 72 4.74 -14.61 -1.61
CA GLY A 72 5.59 -15.09 -0.51
C GLY A 72 5.68 -14.16 0.70
N LEU A 73 5.24 -12.90 0.59
CA LEU A 73 5.15 -12.00 1.73
C LEU A 73 4.05 -12.42 2.73
N TRP A 74 3.10 -13.27 2.31
CA TRP A 74 2.02 -13.79 3.15
C TRP A 74 2.20 -15.27 3.54
N ASP A 75 3.26 -15.93 3.05
CA ASP A 75 3.55 -17.33 3.36
C ASP A 75 4.21 -17.48 4.75
N GLN A 76 4.62 -16.37 5.37
CA GLN A 76 5.24 -16.32 6.69
C GLN A 76 4.16 -16.35 7.79
N GLY A 77 3.45 -17.48 7.93
CA GLY A 77 2.34 -17.59 8.87
C GLY A 77 1.60 -18.93 8.91
N SER A 78 2.32 -20.04 9.03
CA SER A 78 1.75 -21.25 9.65
C SER A 78 2.70 -21.71 10.76
N PRO A 79 2.37 -21.54 12.05
CA PRO A 79 3.01 -22.35 13.07
C PRO A 79 2.58 -23.78 12.80
N THR A 80 3.52 -24.63 12.39
CA THR A 80 3.33 -26.07 12.48
C THR A 80 2.95 -26.39 13.92
N SER A 81 1.72 -26.87 14.09
CA SER A 81 1.23 -27.55 15.27
C SER A 81 2.23 -28.63 15.66
N HIS A 82 3.11 -28.34 16.62
CA HIS A 82 3.79 -29.38 17.37
C HIS A 82 2.80 -29.90 18.42
N ALA A 83 2.67 -31.22 18.41
CA ALA A 83 1.84 -32.05 19.27
C ALA A 83 1.96 -31.73 20.77
#